data_AF-A0AAW4SRQ1-F1
#
_entry.id   AF-A0AAW4SRQ1-F1
#
_cell.length_a   1.000
_cell.length_b   1.000
_cell.length_c   1.000
_cell.angle_alpha   90.00
_cell.angle_beta   90.00
_cell.angle_gamma   90.00
#
_symmetry.space_group_name_H-M   'P 1'
#
loop_
_entity.id
_entity.type
_entity.pdbx_description
1 polymer ?
#
loop_
_entity_poly.entity_id
_entity_poly.type
_entity_poly.pdbx_seq_one_letter_code
_entity_poly.pdbx_strand_id
1 'polypeptide(L)'
;MEKITEVISRMEIKVYENGMHILDEREKDLFTSFLEKMDSSSQKKYIYRGNHNLISQYKTDTNDLPLLSEKIFMVGEKGRGMWQECDANIEEKKDIIDALFENLEKKLREQYDRDLSFRNKNSEMYSYFTDINRDDFRSKITKKGEKVQQKILDYYYVFLHTLDSNHSEFLSTSENLQVANRFRNRNGIILVGWVPAQEEKKRIIKYIDVNGYYADFVKEVKLPQWHSVYQNEQEICLKCGLLPHYMIGFITYIENRECFVINPAILKKDKRGIDDIILDGLVIDQSSFFESLKTTQYKGYYMFADGEYYRYPND
;
A
#
# COMPACT_ATOMS: atom_id res chain seq x y z
N MET A 1 -4.74 -7.37 19.56
CA MET A 1 -5.22 -6.63 18.38
C MET A 1 -6.68 -7.04 18.21
N GLU A 2 -7.60 -6.09 18.09
CA GLU A 2 -9.03 -6.39 17.91
C GLU A 2 -9.23 -7.12 16.57
N LYS A 3 -10.10 -8.13 16.54
CA LYS A 3 -10.37 -8.90 15.32
C LYS A 3 -11.13 -8.04 14.31
N ILE A 4 -10.93 -8.23 13.00
CA ILE A 4 -11.66 -7.42 12.02
C ILE A 4 -13.16 -7.70 12.10
N THR A 5 -13.54 -8.95 12.40
CA THR A 5 -14.95 -9.34 12.58
C THR A 5 -15.61 -8.55 13.72
N GLU A 6 -14.88 -8.31 14.82
CA GLU A 6 -15.38 -7.51 15.96
C GLU A 6 -15.54 -6.04 15.58
N VAL A 7 -14.64 -5.50 14.75
CA VAL A 7 -14.73 -4.11 14.26
C VAL A 7 -15.93 -3.95 13.32
N ILE A 8 -16.04 -4.81 12.30
CA ILE A 8 -17.06 -4.71 11.25
C ILE A 8 -18.46 -5.03 11.78
N SER A 9 -18.61 -5.95 12.74
CA SER A 9 -19.91 -6.31 13.31
C SER A 9 -20.65 -5.17 14.01
N ARG A 10 -19.96 -4.07 14.32
CA ARG A 10 -20.54 -2.85 14.90
C ARG A 10 -21.08 -1.86 13.87
N MET A 11 -20.88 -2.14 12.58
CA MET A 11 -21.19 -1.24 11.47
C MET A 11 -22.35 -1.79 10.63
N GLU A 12 -23.07 -0.90 9.94
CA GLU A 12 -24.00 -1.31 8.89
C GLU A 12 -23.21 -1.77 7.66
N ILE A 13 -23.47 -2.98 7.18
CA ILE A 13 -22.77 -3.57 6.04
C ILE A 13 -23.58 -3.36 4.77
N LYS A 14 -22.95 -2.80 3.73
CA LYS A 14 -23.56 -2.51 2.43
C LYS A 14 -22.76 -3.11 1.28
N VAL A 15 -23.46 -3.40 0.19
CA VAL A 15 -22.87 -3.87 -1.08
C VAL A 15 -23.33 -2.95 -2.21
N TYR A 16 -22.42 -2.65 -3.12
CA TYR A 16 -22.73 -1.96 -4.37
C TYR A 16 -22.30 -2.82 -5.56
N GLU A 17 -23.19 -3.71 -6.04
CA GLU A 17 -23.03 -4.49 -7.27
C GLU A 17 -24.36 -4.43 -8.03
N ASN A 18 -24.39 -3.77 -9.20
CA ASN A 18 -25.62 -3.47 -9.96
C ASN A 18 -26.65 -2.59 -9.21
N GLY A 19 -26.20 -1.82 -8.21
CA GLY A 19 -27.05 -1.01 -7.35
C GLY A 19 -26.69 -1.21 -5.87
N MET A 20 -27.35 -0.49 -4.97
CA MET A 20 -27.18 -0.68 -3.52
C MET A 20 -28.15 -1.74 -3.02
N HIS A 21 -27.63 -2.76 -2.33
CA HIS A 21 -28.47 -3.65 -1.52
C HIS A 21 -27.82 -4.00 -0.18
N ILE A 22 -28.69 -4.36 0.76
CA ILE A 22 -28.30 -4.94 2.04
C ILE A 22 -28.12 -6.44 1.80
N LEU A 23 -27.05 -7.01 2.38
CA LEU A 23 -26.77 -8.43 2.31
C LEU A 23 -27.98 -9.27 2.71
N ASP A 24 -28.34 -10.27 1.90
CA ASP A 24 -29.24 -11.33 2.34
C ASP A 24 -28.55 -12.27 3.36
N GLU A 25 -29.30 -13.15 4.02
CA GLU A 25 -28.74 -14.04 5.05
C GLU A 25 -27.61 -14.93 4.51
N ARG A 26 -27.71 -15.38 3.26
CA ARG A 26 -26.68 -16.22 2.64
C ARG A 26 -25.42 -15.41 2.36
N GLU A 27 -25.56 -14.19 1.86
CA GLU A 27 -24.43 -13.30 1.62
C GLU A 27 -23.75 -12.88 2.93
N LYS A 28 -24.53 -12.66 4.01
CA LYS A 28 -24.00 -12.44 5.36
C LYS A 28 -23.20 -13.64 5.86
N ASP A 29 -23.70 -14.86 5.68
CA ASP A 29 -23.00 -16.08 6.08
C ASP A 29 -21.68 -16.24 5.32
N LEU A 30 -21.68 -15.96 4.01
CA LEU A 30 -20.47 -15.99 3.18
C LEU A 30 -19.43 -14.96 3.65
N PHE A 31 -19.87 -13.73 3.87
CA PHE A 31 -18.98 -12.65 4.31
C PHE A 31 -18.43 -12.91 5.72
N THR A 32 -19.27 -13.34 6.66
CA THR A 32 -18.85 -13.72 8.02
C THR A 32 -17.84 -14.87 7.98
N SER A 33 -18.13 -15.92 7.21
CA SER A 33 -17.21 -17.07 7.05
C SER A 33 -15.86 -16.63 6.48
N PHE A 34 -15.85 -15.69 5.53
CA PHE A 34 -14.63 -15.12 4.97
C PHE A 34 -13.82 -14.36 6.05
N LEU A 35 -14.47 -13.49 6.82
CA LEU A 35 -13.81 -12.72 7.88
C LEU A 35 -13.27 -13.61 9.01
N GLU A 36 -14.03 -14.62 9.45
CA GLU A 36 -13.59 -15.57 10.48
C GLU A 36 -12.35 -16.35 10.03
N LYS A 37 -12.34 -16.82 8.78
CA LYS A 37 -11.18 -17.48 8.19
C LYS A 37 -9.99 -16.55 8.10
N MET A 38 -10.21 -15.32 7.64
CA MET A 38 -9.18 -14.27 7.61
C MET A 38 -8.62 -13.97 9.01
N ASP A 39 -9.45 -13.88 10.04
CA ASP A 39 -9.03 -13.63 11.43
C ASP A 39 -8.23 -14.80 12.01
N SER A 40 -8.57 -16.03 11.63
CA SER A 40 -7.87 -17.25 12.08
C SER A 40 -6.56 -17.53 11.33
N SER A 41 -6.36 -16.94 10.15
CA SER A 41 -5.19 -17.19 9.30
C SER A 41 -3.97 -16.41 9.79
N SER A 42 -2.86 -17.12 9.99
CA SER A 42 -1.54 -16.53 10.23
C SER A 42 -0.84 -16.09 8.95
N GLN A 43 -1.40 -16.40 7.78
CA GLN A 43 -0.79 -16.15 6.48
C GLN A 43 -1.13 -14.78 5.91
N LYS A 44 -1.51 -13.81 6.75
CA LYS A 44 -1.84 -12.45 6.32
C LYS A 44 -1.61 -11.42 7.41
N LYS A 45 -1.43 -10.17 6.99
CA LYS A 45 -1.51 -8.98 7.83
C LYS A 45 -2.64 -8.10 7.33
N TYR A 46 -3.47 -7.59 8.24
CA TYR A 46 -4.46 -6.59 7.87
C TYR A 46 -3.78 -5.25 7.64
N ILE A 47 -4.29 -4.51 6.67
CA ILE A 47 -3.84 -3.16 6.37
C ILE A 47 -5.02 -2.22 6.25
N TYR A 48 -4.81 -1.01 6.76
CA TYR A 48 -5.78 0.07 6.79
C TYR A 48 -5.18 1.32 6.16
N ARG A 49 -5.97 2.05 5.38
CA ARG A 49 -5.53 3.31 4.77
C ARG A 49 -6.64 4.34 4.77
N GLY A 50 -6.44 5.41 5.53
CA GLY A 50 -7.28 6.60 5.44
C GLY A 50 -7.03 7.35 4.13
N ASN A 51 -8.10 7.75 3.47
CA ASN A 51 -8.04 8.52 2.23
C ASN A 51 -9.14 9.57 2.20
N HIS A 52 -8.77 10.82 1.92
CA HIS A 52 -9.67 11.96 1.81
C HIS A 52 -9.65 12.62 0.43
N ASN A 53 -8.80 12.14 -0.48
CA ASN A 53 -8.55 12.75 -1.79
C ASN A 53 -9.34 12.07 -2.92
N LEU A 54 -10.55 11.62 -2.60
CA LEU A 54 -11.37 10.76 -3.47
C LEU A 54 -11.68 11.41 -4.82
N ILE A 55 -12.17 12.66 -4.82
CA ILE A 55 -12.49 13.40 -6.06
C ILE A 55 -11.27 13.49 -6.97
N SER A 56 -10.13 13.79 -6.36
CA SER A 56 -8.88 14.00 -7.08
C SER A 56 -8.23 12.71 -7.59
N GLN A 57 -8.67 11.54 -7.10
CA GLN A 57 -8.22 10.24 -7.59
C GLN A 57 -9.24 9.62 -8.55
N TYR A 58 -10.49 9.55 -8.13
CA TYR A 58 -11.56 8.79 -8.78
C TYR A 58 -12.60 9.66 -9.49
N LYS A 59 -12.46 11.00 -9.53
CA LYS A 59 -13.50 11.92 -10.06
C LYS A 59 -14.88 11.73 -9.42
N THR A 60 -14.93 11.21 -8.20
CA THR A 60 -16.15 10.97 -7.41
C THR A 60 -15.78 10.91 -5.93
N ASP A 61 -16.78 10.91 -5.04
CA ASP A 61 -16.61 10.89 -3.58
C ASP A 61 -17.72 10.08 -2.89
N THR A 62 -17.84 10.24 -1.57
CA THR A 62 -18.82 9.53 -0.74
C THR A 62 -20.27 9.95 -0.99
N ASN A 63 -20.54 10.97 -1.80
CA ASN A 63 -21.91 11.33 -2.21
C ASN A 63 -22.45 10.40 -3.31
N ASP A 64 -21.57 9.77 -4.08
CA ASP A 64 -21.90 8.77 -5.10
C ASP A 64 -21.17 7.46 -4.79
N LEU A 65 -21.60 6.82 -3.70
CA LEU A 65 -21.04 5.54 -3.23
C LEU A 65 -21.08 4.41 -4.27
N PRO A 66 -22.15 4.25 -5.09
CA PRO A 66 -22.13 3.26 -6.16
C PRO A 66 -20.93 3.46 -7.10
N LEU A 67 -20.76 4.67 -7.65
CA LEU A 67 -19.67 4.97 -8.58
C LEU A 67 -18.30 4.89 -7.91
N LEU A 68 -18.19 5.37 -6.66
CA LEU A 68 -16.95 5.27 -5.89
C LEU A 68 -16.56 3.81 -5.66
N SER A 69 -17.52 2.96 -5.28
CA SER A 69 -17.29 1.53 -5.03
C SER A 69 -16.85 0.82 -6.31
N GLU A 70 -17.51 1.08 -7.44
CA GLU A 70 -17.13 0.54 -8.74
C GLU A 70 -15.67 0.89 -9.07
N LYS A 71 -15.28 2.16 -8.93
CA LYS A 71 -13.92 2.61 -9.24
C LYS A 71 -12.87 2.02 -8.30
N ILE A 72 -13.15 1.98 -7.00
CA ILE A 72 -12.23 1.41 -6.00
C ILE A 72 -12.04 -0.10 -6.25
N PHE A 73 -13.12 -0.85 -6.46
CA PHE A 73 -13.04 -2.31 -6.62
C PHE A 73 -12.61 -2.75 -8.03
N MET A 74 -12.68 -1.88 -9.03
CA MET A 74 -12.15 -2.13 -10.38
C MET A 74 -10.68 -1.70 -10.50
N VAL A 75 -10.37 -0.45 -10.12
CA VAL A 75 -9.07 0.18 -10.37
C VAL A 75 -8.16 0.08 -9.14
N GLY A 76 -8.70 0.32 -7.95
CA GLY A 76 -7.94 0.42 -6.70
C GLY A 76 -6.95 1.58 -6.73
N GLU A 77 -5.85 1.47 -5.98
CA GLU A 77 -4.84 2.53 -5.88
C GLU A 77 -3.70 2.36 -6.92
N LYS A 78 -3.90 1.54 -7.97
CA LYS A 78 -2.88 1.17 -8.98
C LYS A 78 -2.27 2.37 -9.72
N GLY A 79 -2.98 3.50 -9.81
CA GLY A 79 -2.53 4.70 -10.52
C GLY A 79 -1.99 5.81 -9.63
N ARG A 80 -1.96 5.64 -8.30
CA ARG A 80 -1.64 6.74 -7.37
C ARG A 80 -0.24 7.31 -7.59
N GLY A 81 0.77 6.46 -7.77
CA GLY A 81 2.15 6.89 -8.02
C GLY A 81 2.35 7.59 -9.37
N MET A 82 1.33 7.60 -10.24
CA MET A 82 1.32 8.27 -11.53
C MET A 82 0.33 9.43 -11.60
N TRP A 83 -0.34 9.73 -10.49
CA TRP A 83 -1.26 10.85 -10.38
C TRP A 83 -0.52 12.19 -10.20
N GLN A 84 0.63 12.15 -9.53
CA GLN A 84 1.59 13.24 -9.46
C GLN A 84 2.68 12.93 -10.49
N GLU A 85 3.18 13.94 -11.20
CA GLU A 85 4.35 13.79 -12.08
C GLU A 85 5.53 13.30 -11.25
N CYS A 86 5.67 11.98 -11.13
CA CYS A 86 6.98 11.40 -10.93
C CYS A 86 7.68 11.59 -12.27
N ASP A 87 8.43 12.68 -12.37
CA ASP A 87 9.49 12.96 -13.34
C ASP A 87 10.62 11.92 -13.24
N ALA A 88 10.26 10.65 -13.08
CA ALA A 88 11.14 9.54 -13.32
C ALA A 88 11.15 9.33 -14.84
N ASN A 89 11.77 10.29 -15.55
CA ASN A 89 12.59 9.95 -16.69
C ASN A 89 13.69 9.05 -16.13
N ILE A 90 13.42 7.75 -16.12
CA ILE A 90 14.40 6.73 -15.75
C ILE A 90 15.35 6.62 -16.93
N GLU A 91 16.27 7.58 -17.03
CA GLU A 91 17.58 7.34 -17.62
C GLU A 91 18.34 6.35 -16.71
N GLU A 92 19.36 5.69 -17.25
CA GLU A 92 19.95 4.40 -16.85
C GLU A 92 19.98 4.08 -15.33
N LYS A 93 19.95 2.78 -14.96
CA LYS A 93 20.01 2.28 -13.56
C LYS A 93 21.09 2.93 -12.66
N LYS A 94 22.16 3.48 -13.23
CA LYS A 94 23.20 4.22 -12.50
C LYS A 94 22.66 5.52 -11.92
N ASP A 95 21.85 6.23 -12.69
CA ASP A 95 21.25 7.51 -12.30
C ASP A 95 20.27 7.32 -11.14
N ILE A 96 19.61 6.16 -11.06
CA ILE A 96 18.69 5.82 -9.95
C ILE A 96 19.43 5.70 -8.61
N ILE A 97 20.57 5.00 -8.57
CA ILE A 97 21.33 4.78 -7.33
C ILE A 97 21.86 6.11 -6.80
N ASP A 98 22.37 6.95 -7.69
CA ASP A 98 22.92 8.26 -7.33
C ASP A 98 21.82 9.22 -6.90
N ALA A 99 20.71 9.29 -7.65
CA ALA A 99 19.56 10.11 -7.28
C ALA A 99 18.99 9.71 -5.92
N LEU A 100 18.94 8.41 -5.60
CA LEU A 100 18.53 7.96 -4.28
C LEU A 100 19.50 8.45 -3.19
N PHE A 101 20.81 8.34 -3.41
CA PHE A 101 21.81 8.82 -2.46
C PHE A 101 21.67 10.33 -2.20
N GLU A 102 21.57 11.13 -3.26
CA GLU A 102 21.43 12.58 -3.18
C GLU A 102 20.15 13.00 -2.46
N ASN A 103 19.03 12.33 -2.76
CA ASN A 103 17.76 12.59 -2.09
C ASN A 103 17.82 12.24 -0.60
N LEU A 104 18.45 11.12 -0.23
CA LEU A 104 18.62 10.73 1.17
C LEU A 104 19.50 11.73 1.92
N GLU A 105 20.64 12.11 1.35
CA GLU A 105 21.53 13.11 1.95
C GLU A 105 20.79 14.44 2.17
N LYS A 106 20.08 14.92 1.14
CA LYS A 106 19.28 16.15 1.24
C LYS A 106 18.22 16.05 2.33
N LYS A 107 17.42 14.98 2.35
CA LYS A 107 16.34 14.80 3.33
C LYS A 107 16.83 14.60 4.75
N LEU A 108 17.93 13.87 4.94
CA LEU A 108 18.57 13.76 6.25
C LEU A 108 19.02 15.15 6.72
N ARG A 109 19.71 15.93 5.89
CA ARG A 109 20.10 17.32 6.24
C ARG A 109 18.90 18.19 6.62
N GLU A 110 17.80 18.12 5.88
CA GLU A 110 16.55 18.86 6.19
C GLU A 110 15.92 18.45 7.55
N GLN A 111 16.05 17.17 7.94
CA GLN A 111 15.48 16.62 9.17
C GLN A 111 16.42 16.75 10.39
N TYR A 112 17.71 17.01 10.16
CA TYR A 112 18.75 17.04 11.19
C TYR A 112 18.42 17.97 12.37
N ASP A 113 17.80 19.11 12.09
CA ASP A 113 17.44 20.13 13.09
C ASP A 113 16.03 19.98 13.66
N ARG A 114 15.19 19.09 13.08
CA ARG A 114 13.76 19.00 13.43
C ARG A 114 13.47 18.04 14.58
N ASP A 115 14.24 16.97 14.70
CA ASP A 115 14.01 15.94 15.72
C ASP A 115 15.34 15.31 16.21
N LEU A 116 15.78 15.74 17.40
CA LEU A 116 16.98 15.20 18.07
C LEU A 116 16.86 13.71 18.41
N SER A 117 15.66 13.23 18.75
CA SER A 117 15.43 11.81 19.04
C SER A 117 15.59 10.97 17.79
N PHE A 118 14.99 11.39 16.68
CA PHE A 118 15.17 10.75 15.37
C PHE A 118 16.64 10.73 14.95
N ARG A 119 17.33 11.86 15.10
CA ARG A 119 18.76 12.00 14.81
C ARG A 119 19.62 11.02 15.61
N ASN A 120 19.39 10.92 16.92
CA ASN A 120 20.15 10.02 17.78
C ASN A 120 19.94 8.55 17.39
N LYS A 121 18.69 8.16 17.08
CA LYS A 121 18.36 6.80 16.63
C LYS A 121 18.92 6.45 15.24
N ASN A 122 19.13 7.44 14.39
CA ASN A 122 19.58 7.26 13.01
C ASN A 122 21.01 7.80 12.77
N SER A 123 21.83 7.91 13.81
CA SER A 123 23.17 8.52 13.73
C SER A 123 24.07 7.90 12.65
N GLU A 124 23.96 6.59 12.42
CA GLU A 124 24.68 5.89 11.35
C GLU A 124 24.31 6.44 9.97
N MET A 125 23.01 6.64 9.69
CA MET A 125 22.51 7.21 8.44
C MET A 125 23.10 8.61 8.20
N TYR A 126 23.09 9.47 9.22
CA TYR A 126 23.66 10.82 9.13
C TYR A 126 25.18 10.82 8.89
N SER A 127 25.90 9.88 9.52
CA SER A 127 27.35 9.77 9.32
C SER A 127 27.72 9.22 7.94
N TYR A 128 26.87 8.35 7.40
CA TYR A 128 27.16 7.64 6.16
C TYR A 128 26.71 8.44 4.93
N PHE A 129 25.50 8.99 4.89
CA PHE A 129 24.98 9.73 3.73
C PHE A 129 25.56 11.15 3.67
N THR A 130 26.85 11.21 3.32
CA THR A 130 27.61 12.41 2.98
C THR A 130 28.30 12.17 1.63
N ASP A 131 28.49 13.22 0.83
CA ASP A 131 29.10 13.13 -0.51
C ASP A 131 30.33 12.20 -0.62
N ILE A 132 31.16 12.11 0.42
CA ILE A 132 32.38 11.28 0.46
C ILE A 132 32.08 9.77 0.32
N ASN A 133 30.91 9.31 0.77
CA ASN A 133 30.54 7.88 0.77
C ASN A 133 29.68 7.48 -0.45
N ARG A 134 29.42 8.40 -1.39
CA ARG A 134 28.58 8.14 -2.57
C ARG A 134 29.09 6.97 -3.41
N ASP A 135 30.38 6.96 -3.71
CA ASP A 135 31.02 5.88 -4.49
C ASP A 135 31.03 4.54 -3.75
N ASP A 136 31.20 4.57 -2.42
CA ASP A 136 31.12 3.36 -1.58
C ASP A 136 29.72 2.76 -1.65
N PHE A 137 28.67 3.57 -1.45
CA PHE A 137 27.27 3.17 -1.55
C PHE A 137 26.96 2.53 -2.90
N ARG A 138 27.32 3.23 -3.99
CA ARG A 138 27.14 2.75 -5.36
C ARG A 138 27.86 1.42 -5.57
N SER A 139 29.11 1.29 -5.14
CA SER A 139 29.89 0.08 -5.34
C SER A 139 29.32 -1.12 -4.56
N LYS A 140 28.81 -0.89 -3.34
CA LYS A 140 28.22 -1.95 -2.50
C LYS A 140 26.92 -2.49 -3.08
N ILE A 141 26.15 -1.67 -3.79
CA ILE A 141 24.92 -2.08 -4.49
C ILE A 141 25.25 -2.75 -5.82
N THR A 142 25.97 -2.07 -6.71
CA THR A 142 26.24 -2.54 -8.09
C THR A 142 26.98 -3.88 -8.16
N LYS A 143 27.79 -4.23 -7.15
CA LYS A 143 28.47 -5.52 -7.04
C LYS A 143 27.55 -6.70 -6.71
N LYS A 144 26.26 -6.47 -6.44
CA LYS A 144 25.27 -7.50 -6.10
C LYS A 144 24.46 -7.92 -7.33
N GLY A 145 23.81 -9.08 -7.28
CA GLY A 145 22.86 -9.49 -8.32
C GLY A 145 21.58 -8.63 -8.30
N GLU A 146 20.88 -8.55 -9.43
CA GLU A 146 19.74 -7.62 -9.62
C GLU A 146 18.67 -7.69 -8.53
N LYS A 147 18.29 -8.90 -8.08
CA LYS A 147 17.31 -9.08 -7.01
C LYS A 147 17.76 -8.45 -5.68
N VAL A 148 19.05 -8.60 -5.36
CA VAL A 148 19.66 -8.06 -4.15
C VAL A 148 19.77 -6.54 -4.28
N GLN A 149 20.13 -6.02 -5.45
CA GLN A 149 20.14 -4.58 -5.72
C GLN A 149 18.75 -3.97 -5.49
N GLN A 150 17.71 -4.53 -6.11
CA GLN A 150 16.35 -4.02 -5.96
C GLN A 150 15.88 -4.04 -4.50
N LYS A 151 16.24 -5.08 -3.75
CA LYS A 151 15.90 -5.18 -2.32
C LYS A 151 16.55 -4.07 -1.49
N ILE A 152 17.82 -3.73 -1.78
CA ILE A 152 18.51 -2.60 -1.12
C ILE A 152 17.87 -1.26 -1.53
N LEU A 153 17.56 -1.08 -2.82
CA LEU A 153 16.91 0.13 -3.30
C LEU A 153 15.54 0.32 -2.66
N ASP A 154 14.69 -0.71 -2.65
CA ASP A 154 13.36 -0.64 -2.04
C ASP A 154 13.45 -0.31 -0.55
N TYR A 155 14.44 -0.86 0.17
CA TYR A 155 14.68 -0.54 1.59
C TYR A 155 14.93 0.96 1.83
N TYR A 156 15.78 1.57 1.02
CA TYR A 156 16.15 2.97 1.15
C TYR A 156 15.11 3.93 0.55
N TYR A 157 14.38 3.52 -0.50
CA TYR A 157 13.24 4.28 -1.00
C TYR A 157 12.09 4.30 -0.01
N VAL A 158 11.83 3.21 0.71
CA VAL A 158 10.86 3.21 1.81
C VAL A 158 11.29 4.19 2.90
N PHE A 159 12.57 4.20 3.28
CA PHE A 159 13.05 5.21 4.23
C PHE A 159 12.81 6.63 3.72
N LEU A 160 13.23 6.92 2.49
CA LEU A 160 13.00 8.22 1.87
C LEU A 160 11.52 8.61 1.88
N HIS A 161 10.63 7.66 1.55
CA HIS A 161 9.18 7.83 1.61
C HIS A 161 8.65 8.17 3.00
N THR A 162 9.23 7.60 4.07
CA THR A 162 8.86 7.96 5.45
C THR A 162 9.33 9.37 5.85
N LEU A 163 10.38 9.91 5.20
CA LEU A 163 10.88 11.27 5.44
C LEU A 163 10.10 12.32 4.64
N ASP A 164 9.64 11.94 3.44
CA ASP A 164 8.83 12.77 2.57
C ASP A 164 7.92 11.88 1.72
N SER A 165 6.61 11.97 1.95
CA SER A 165 5.61 11.16 1.26
C SER A 165 5.38 11.58 -0.21
N ASN A 166 6.02 12.66 -0.66
CA ASN A 166 5.84 13.18 -2.01
C ASN A 166 6.71 12.39 -3.01
N HIS A 167 6.11 12.00 -4.14
CA HIS A 167 6.80 11.40 -5.29
C HIS A 167 7.43 10.01 -5.09
N SER A 168 6.85 9.16 -4.24
CA SER A 168 7.25 7.75 -4.14
C SER A 168 6.26 6.81 -4.83
N GLU A 169 6.75 5.68 -5.33
CA GLU A 169 5.91 4.58 -5.81
C GLU A 169 5.25 3.81 -4.66
N PHE A 170 5.54 4.14 -3.40
CA PHE A 170 5.05 3.44 -2.23
C PHE A 170 3.74 4.03 -1.69
N LEU A 171 2.88 3.13 -1.22
CA LEU A 171 1.62 3.45 -0.56
C LEU A 171 1.73 3.16 0.92
N SER A 172 1.70 4.20 1.75
CA SER A 172 1.55 4.03 3.20
C SER A 172 0.21 3.41 3.54
N THR A 173 0.26 2.34 4.33
CA THR A 173 -0.86 1.71 5.02
C THR A 173 -0.44 1.45 6.46
N SER A 174 -1.38 1.10 7.34
CA SER A 174 -1.09 0.82 8.75
C SER A 174 -1.74 -0.50 9.16
N GLU A 175 -1.12 -1.25 10.07
CA GLU A 175 -1.77 -2.36 10.78
C GLU A 175 -2.76 -1.87 11.85
N ASN A 176 -2.79 -0.56 12.13
CA ASN A 176 -3.63 0.06 13.14
C ASN A 176 -4.74 0.91 12.51
N LEU A 177 -5.99 0.46 12.68
CA LEU A 177 -7.16 1.19 12.19
C LEU A 177 -7.25 2.62 12.75
N GLN A 178 -6.86 2.85 14.00
CA GLN A 178 -6.91 4.18 14.62
C GLN A 178 -5.91 5.15 13.99
N VAL A 179 -4.77 4.64 13.50
CA VAL A 179 -3.81 5.45 12.74
C VAL A 179 -4.43 5.83 11.40
N ALA A 180 -4.97 4.86 10.66
CA ALA A 180 -5.63 5.12 9.38
C ALA A 180 -6.80 6.12 9.51
N ASN A 181 -7.56 6.06 10.60
CA ASN A 181 -8.65 6.99 10.87
C ASN A 181 -8.20 8.46 10.99
N ARG A 182 -6.96 8.74 11.45
CA ARG A 182 -6.41 10.11 11.52
C ARG A 182 -6.19 10.73 10.15
N PHE A 183 -5.99 9.90 9.13
CA PHE A 183 -5.76 10.32 7.74
C PHE A 183 -7.05 10.42 6.90
N ARG A 184 -8.19 10.00 7.47
CA ARG A 184 -9.52 10.18 6.92
C ARG A 184 -10.12 11.50 7.45
N ASN A 185 -10.76 12.28 6.57
CA ASN A 185 -11.67 13.36 6.97
C ASN A 185 -13.14 12.89 6.93
N ARG A 186 -14.11 13.73 7.30
CA ARG A 186 -15.54 13.32 7.33
C ARG A 186 -16.09 12.79 6.00
N ASN A 187 -15.54 13.24 4.88
CA ASN A 187 -15.96 12.84 3.52
C ASN A 187 -14.99 11.83 2.89
N GLY A 188 -14.11 11.25 3.70
CA GLY A 188 -13.11 10.29 3.27
C GLY A 188 -13.53 8.86 3.62
N ILE A 189 -12.68 7.93 3.25
CA ILE A 189 -12.85 6.50 3.54
C ILE A 189 -11.64 5.94 4.28
N ILE A 190 -11.82 4.77 4.89
CA ILE A 190 -10.72 3.90 5.30
C ILE A 190 -10.78 2.66 4.43
N LEU A 191 -9.82 2.48 3.52
CA LEU A 191 -9.65 1.21 2.81
C LEU A 191 -9.24 0.13 3.82
N VAL A 192 -9.91 -1.02 3.76
CA VAL A 192 -9.60 -2.20 4.58
C VAL A 192 -9.18 -3.31 3.65
N GLY A 193 -7.97 -3.82 3.84
CA GLY A 193 -7.40 -4.87 3.01
C GLY A 193 -6.48 -5.79 3.80
N TRP A 194 -5.74 -6.61 3.08
CA TRP A 194 -4.68 -7.43 3.65
C TRP A 194 -3.47 -7.52 2.73
N VAL A 195 -2.35 -7.92 3.29
CA VAL A 195 -1.21 -8.44 2.53
C VAL A 195 -0.97 -9.88 2.97
N PRO A 196 -0.69 -10.82 2.05
CA PRO A 196 -0.27 -12.17 2.44
C PRO A 196 1.02 -12.10 3.26
N ALA A 197 1.12 -12.87 4.34
CA ALA A 197 2.35 -12.98 5.10
C ALA A 197 3.40 -13.62 4.18
N GLN A 198 4.46 -12.88 3.86
CA GLN A 198 5.54 -13.34 2.98
C GLN A 198 6.08 -14.69 3.43
N GLU A 199 5.93 -15.73 2.61
CA GLU A 199 6.98 -16.73 2.31
C GLU A 199 6.78 -17.24 0.85
N GLU A 200 7.80 -17.02 0.03
CA GLU A 200 8.12 -17.68 -1.27
C GLU A 200 7.21 -17.55 -2.51
N LYS A 201 5.96 -17.08 -2.43
CA LYS A 201 5.13 -16.97 -3.65
C LYS A 201 5.48 -15.75 -4.50
N LYS A 202 5.95 -15.96 -5.72
CA LYS A 202 6.17 -14.92 -6.77
C LYS A 202 4.89 -14.19 -7.21
N ARG A 203 3.74 -14.37 -6.56
CA ARG A 203 2.43 -13.84 -7.01
C ARG A 203 1.79 -12.88 -6.00
N ILE A 204 2.52 -12.49 -4.97
CA ILE A 204 2.01 -11.60 -3.93
C ILE A 204 2.50 -10.17 -4.16
N ILE A 205 1.67 -9.19 -3.82
CA ILE A 205 2.06 -7.78 -3.82
C ILE A 205 3.30 -7.57 -2.98
N LYS A 206 4.23 -6.73 -3.46
CA LYS A 206 5.45 -6.40 -2.71
C LYS A 206 5.11 -5.36 -1.66
N TYR A 207 5.47 -5.64 -0.40
CA TYR A 207 5.34 -4.70 0.70
C TYR A 207 6.56 -4.75 1.61
N ILE A 208 6.74 -3.67 2.37
CA ILE A 208 7.79 -3.52 3.37
C ILE A 208 7.11 -3.10 4.68
N ASP A 209 7.34 -3.88 5.73
CA ASP A 209 7.00 -3.48 7.10
C ASP A 209 8.05 -2.48 7.57
N VAL A 210 7.66 -1.23 7.79
CA VAL A 210 8.57 -0.14 8.15
C VAL A 210 9.22 -0.38 9.52
N ASN A 211 8.55 -1.12 10.40
CA ASN A 211 9.07 -1.49 11.70
C ASN A 211 9.76 -2.86 11.70
N GLY A 212 9.68 -3.62 10.60
CA GLY A 212 10.05 -5.03 10.52
C GLY A 212 10.96 -5.41 9.33
N TYR A 213 12.12 -5.96 9.67
CA TYR A 213 12.86 -6.98 8.89
C TYR A 213 13.43 -6.65 7.50
N TYR A 214 14.25 -5.60 7.41
CA TYR A 214 15.39 -5.59 6.46
C TYR A 214 16.74 -5.20 7.07
N ALA A 215 16.76 -4.89 8.36
CA ALA A 215 17.96 -4.49 9.08
C ALA A 215 19.09 -5.52 8.87
N ASP A 216 18.84 -6.81 9.12
CA ASP A 216 19.89 -7.83 9.04
C ASP A 216 20.49 -7.97 7.64
N PHE A 217 19.66 -7.95 6.59
CA PHE A 217 20.12 -8.00 5.21
C PHE A 217 20.97 -6.78 4.82
N VAL A 218 20.59 -5.58 5.26
CA VAL A 218 21.32 -4.34 4.97
C VAL A 218 22.66 -4.31 5.72
N LYS A 219 22.70 -4.89 6.92
CA LYS A 219 23.93 -5.07 7.71
C LYS A 219 24.93 -5.99 7.01
N GLU A 220 24.46 -7.09 6.41
CA GLU A 220 25.31 -8.03 5.67
C GLU A 220 26.03 -7.36 4.47
N VAL A 221 25.38 -6.39 3.83
CA VAL A 221 25.99 -5.60 2.74
C VAL A 221 26.81 -4.41 3.24
N LYS A 222 26.95 -4.25 4.56
CA LYS A 222 27.71 -3.18 5.23
C LYS A 222 27.23 -1.78 4.85
N LEU A 223 25.91 -1.62 4.73
CA LEU A 223 25.25 -0.33 4.53
C LEU A 223 24.49 0.06 5.81
N PRO A 224 24.26 1.36 6.05
CA PRO A 224 23.69 1.84 7.31
C PRO A 224 22.22 1.44 7.46
N GLN A 225 21.81 1.13 8.69
CA GLN A 225 20.42 0.84 9.02
C GLN A 225 19.69 2.11 9.46
N TRP A 226 18.40 2.18 9.15
CA TRP A 226 17.52 3.23 9.66
C TRP A 226 16.46 2.69 10.62
N HIS A 227 16.00 3.57 11.51
CA HIS A 227 14.90 3.39 12.43
C HIS A 227 13.77 4.33 12.04
N SER A 228 12.55 3.78 11.95
CA SER A 228 11.34 4.54 11.60
C SER A 228 11.13 5.76 12.50
N VAL A 229 10.75 6.87 11.88
CA VAL A 229 10.32 8.10 12.56
C VAL A 229 9.06 7.85 13.40
N TYR A 230 8.13 7.04 12.87
CA TYR A 230 6.79 6.88 13.40
C TYR A 230 6.46 5.42 13.74
N GLN A 231 7.21 4.82 14.67
CA GLN A 231 7.02 3.41 15.04
C GLN A 231 5.58 3.06 15.46
N ASN A 232 4.90 3.99 16.14
CA ASN A 232 3.52 3.79 16.59
C ASN A 232 2.50 3.74 15.45
N GLU A 233 2.88 4.17 14.24
CA GLU A 233 2.00 4.11 13.07
C GLU A 233 1.89 2.70 12.50
N GLN A 234 2.79 1.78 12.87
CA GLN A 234 2.78 0.39 12.39
C GLN A 234 2.63 0.34 10.86
N GLU A 235 3.46 1.14 10.18
CA GLU A 235 3.35 1.38 8.75
C GLU A 235 3.77 0.15 7.94
N ILE A 236 2.94 -0.19 6.96
CA ILE A 236 3.25 -1.11 5.88
C ILE A 236 3.24 -0.32 4.57
N CYS A 237 4.40 -0.24 3.91
CA CYS A 237 4.55 0.39 2.62
C CYS A 237 4.30 -0.63 1.50
N LEU A 238 3.23 -0.44 0.72
CA LEU A 238 2.94 -1.26 -0.45
C LEU A 238 3.63 -0.65 -1.68
N LYS A 239 4.37 -1.45 -2.43
CA LYS A 239 4.93 -0.99 -3.70
C LYS A 239 3.83 -0.87 -4.75
N CYS A 240 3.77 0.27 -5.43
CA CYS A 240 2.86 0.57 -6.55
C CYS A 240 1.35 0.55 -6.23
N GLY A 241 0.97 0.58 -4.94
CA GLY A 241 -0.43 0.71 -4.51
C GLY A 241 -1.08 -0.58 -3.99
N LEU A 242 -2.31 -0.42 -3.50
CA LEU A 242 -3.17 -1.51 -3.04
C LEU A 242 -4.03 -2.00 -4.21
N LEU A 243 -3.89 -3.28 -4.55
CA LEU A 243 -4.69 -3.90 -5.62
C LEU A 243 -6.09 -4.26 -5.09
N PRO A 244 -7.15 -4.14 -5.91
CA PRO A 244 -8.52 -4.52 -5.51
C PRO A 244 -8.66 -5.99 -5.07
N HIS A 245 -7.82 -6.86 -5.62
CA HIS A 245 -7.73 -8.29 -5.28
C HIS A 245 -7.44 -8.52 -3.78
N TYR A 246 -6.83 -7.55 -3.11
CA TYR A 246 -6.47 -7.62 -1.69
C TYR A 246 -7.26 -6.60 -0.83
N MET A 247 -8.42 -6.15 -1.32
CA MET A 247 -9.32 -5.25 -0.61
C MET A 247 -10.55 -6.01 -0.10
N ILE A 248 -10.83 -5.88 1.19
CA ILE A 248 -12.05 -6.40 1.81
C ILE A 248 -13.22 -5.44 1.53
N GLY A 249 -12.94 -4.15 1.60
CA GLY A 249 -13.95 -3.11 1.51
C GLY A 249 -13.41 -1.77 1.99
N PHE A 250 -14.32 -0.84 2.30
CA PHE A 250 -13.95 0.42 2.91
C PHE A 250 -14.98 0.90 3.93
N ILE A 251 -14.50 1.62 4.93
CA ILE A 251 -15.31 2.26 5.96
C ILE A 251 -15.59 3.70 5.55
N THR A 252 -16.85 4.12 5.58
CA THR A 252 -17.30 5.49 5.27
C THR A 252 -18.42 5.94 6.22
N TYR A 253 -18.86 7.18 6.10
CA TYR A 253 -20.05 7.68 6.78
C TYR A 253 -21.23 7.81 5.81
N ILE A 254 -22.39 7.27 6.21
CA ILE A 254 -23.67 7.47 5.53
C ILE A 254 -24.64 8.02 6.58
N GLU A 255 -25.22 9.19 6.32
CA GLU A 255 -26.14 9.85 7.25
C GLU A 255 -25.56 9.97 8.69
N ASN A 256 -24.26 10.29 8.79
CA ASN A 256 -23.48 10.37 10.03
C ASN A 256 -23.34 9.05 10.82
N ARG A 257 -23.63 7.90 10.20
CA ARG A 257 -23.36 6.57 10.76
C ARG A 257 -22.21 5.93 10.03
N GLU A 258 -21.36 5.23 10.75
CA GLU A 258 -20.26 4.49 10.15
C GLU A 258 -20.81 3.23 9.47
N CYS A 259 -20.46 3.07 8.19
CA CYS A 259 -20.87 1.95 7.37
C CYS A 259 -19.65 1.27 6.76
N PHE A 260 -19.75 -0.04 6.58
CA PHE A 260 -18.76 -0.83 5.87
C PHE A 260 -19.29 -1.23 4.50
N VAL A 261 -18.62 -0.77 3.43
CA VAL A 261 -18.93 -1.17 2.06
C VAL A 261 -18.02 -2.31 1.68
N ILE A 262 -18.59 -3.49 1.39
CA ILE A 262 -17.81 -4.68 1.06
C ILE A 262 -17.39 -4.66 -0.42
N ASN A 263 -16.26 -5.31 -0.71
CA ASN A 263 -15.90 -5.70 -2.06
C ASN A 263 -16.80 -6.87 -2.50
N PRO A 264 -17.66 -6.71 -3.53
CA PRO A 264 -18.61 -7.74 -3.93
C PRO A 264 -17.94 -9.03 -4.42
N ALA A 265 -16.67 -8.97 -4.83
CA ALA A 265 -15.93 -10.16 -5.22
C ALA A 265 -15.81 -11.22 -4.09
N ILE A 266 -15.95 -10.82 -2.82
CA ILE A 266 -15.98 -11.76 -1.68
C ILE A 266 -17.21 -12.66 -1.73
N LEU A 267 -18.33 -12.16 -2.25
CA LEU A 267 -19.59 -12.91 -2.32
C LEU A 267 -19.64 -13.88 -3.50
N LYS A 268 -18.69 -13.77 -4.44
CA LYS A 268 -18.63 -14.61 -5.63
C LYS A 268 -18.13 -15.99 -5.28
N LYS A 269 -18.72 -17.01 -5.92
CA LYS A 269 -18.30 -18.39 -5.74
C LYS A 269 -16.92 -18.60 -6.36
N ASP A 270 -15.90 -18.66 -5.52
CA ASP A 270 -14.56 -19.09 -5.91
C ASP A 270 -14.39 -20.60 -5.70
N LYS A 271 -13.76 -21.28 -6.66
CA LYS A 271 -13.49 -22.73 -6.59
C LYS A 271 -12.27 -23.07 -5.73
N ARG A 272 -11.38 -22.10 -5.47
CA ARG A 272 -10.12 -22.29 -4.74
C ARG A 272 -10.32 -22.45 -3.23
N GLY A 273 -11.44 -21.95 -2.69
CA GLY A 273 -11.66 -21.88 -1.24
C GLY A 273 -10.98 -20.68 -0.60
N ILE A 274 -11.37 -20.34 0.63
CA ILE A 274 -10.96 -19.08 1.27
C ILE A 274 -9.45 -19.03 1.49
N ASP A 275 -8.81 -20.11 1.96
CA ASP A 275 -7.37 -20.12 2.28
C ASP A 275 -6.49 -19.73 1.06
N ASP A 276 -6.83 -20.22 -0.13
CA ASP A 276 -6.16 -19.84 -1.37
C ASP A 276 -6.46 -18.38 -1.77
N ILE A 277 -7.67 -17.87 -1.52
CA ILE A 277 -8.01 -16.45 -1.73
C ILE A 277 -7.19 -15.54 -0.83
N ILE A 278 -6.92 -15.94 0.43
CA ILE A 278 -6.07 -15.16 1.34
C ILE A 278 -4.67 -14.97 0.73
N LEU A 279 -4.14 -16.00 0.09
CA LEU A 279 -2.79 -15.98 -0.48
C LEU A 279 -2.73 -15.30 -1.85
N ASP A 280 -3.68 -15.60 -2.73
CA ASP A 280 -3.63 -15.22 -4.14
C ASP A 280 -4.52 -14.02 -4.49
N GLY A 281 -5.34 -13.56 -3.55
CA GLY A 281 -6.30 -12.47 -3.74
C GLY A 281 -7.64 -12.92 -4.33
N LEU A 282 -8.62 -12.02 -4.26
CA LEU A 282 -9.96 -12.15 -4.84
C LEU A 282 -9.88 -12.17 -6.36
N VAL A 283 -10.78 -12.93 -7.01
CA VAL A 283 -10.97 -12.84 -8.46
C VAL A 283 -11.79 -11.59 -8.77
N ILE A 284 -11.15 -10.60 -9.40
CA ILE A 284 -11.81 -9.39 -9.89
C ILE A 284 -11.94 -9.50 -11.40
N ASP A 285 -13.16 -9.36 -11.92
CA ASP A 285 -13.35 -9.22 -13.36
C ASP A 285 -12.86 -7.83 -13.79
N GLN A 286 -11.73 -7.80 -14.49
CA GLN A 286 -11.09 -6.58 -14.97
C GLN A 286 -11.37 -6.32 -16.46
N SER A 287 -12.39 -6.93 -17.05
CA SER A 287 -12.73 -6.73 -18.48
C SER A 287 -12.94 -5.26 -18.85
N SER A 288 -13.48 -4.47 -17.92
CA SER A 288 -13.77 -3.04 -18.09
C SER A 288 -12.72 -2.12 -17.49
N PHE A 289 -11.56 -2.65 -17.07
CA PHE A 289 -10.54 -1.89 -16.33
C PHE A 289 -10.10 -0.60 -17.05
N PHE A 290 -9.81 -0.67 -18.35
CA PHE A 290 -9.35 0.48 -19.12
C PHE A 290 -10.42 1.57 -19.24
N GLU A 291 -11.67 1.17 -19.44
CA GLU A 291 -12.78 2.12 -19.50
C GLU A 291 -13.01 2.79 -18.14
N SER A 292 -12.99 2.02 -17.04
CA SER A 292 -13.07 2.59 -15.70
C SER A 292 -11.87 3.51 -15.39
N LEU A 293 -10.65 3.14 -15.79
CA LEU A 293 -9.43 3.94 -15.57
C LEU A 293 -9.52 5.32 -16.24
N LYS A 294 -10.01 5.40 -17.49
CA LYS A 294 -10.23 6.68 -18.20
C LYS A 294 -11.17 7.64 -17.47
N THR A 295 -12.08 7.10 -16.66
CA THR A 295 -13.00 7.91 -15.83
C THR A 295 -12.40 8.35 -14.49
N THR A 296 -11.13 8.02 -14.21
CA THR A 296 -10.38 8.49 -13.02
C THR A 296 -9.50 9.71 -13.37
N GLN A 297 -8.73 10.22 -12.39
CA GLN A 297 -7.69 11.23 -12.60
C GLN A 297 -6.28 10.62 -12.76
N TYR A 298 -6.15 9.30 -12.79
CA TYR A 298 -4.85 8.66 -12.91
C TYR A 298 -4.27 8.86 -14.32
N LYS A 299 -3.00 9.31 -14.41
CA LYS A 299 -2.28 9.46 -15.69
C LYS A 299 -1.63 8.15 -16.18
N GLY A 300 -1.79 7.07 -15.42
CA GLY A 300 -1.29 5.75 -15.74
C GLY A 300 -1.56 4.76 -14.61
N TYR A 301 -1.04 3.55 -14.74
CA TYR A 301 -1.27 2.47 -13.78
C TYR A 301 -0.08 1.52 -13.70
N TYR A 302 0.01 0.83 -12.56
CA TYR A 302 0.89 -0.32 -12.40
C TYR A 302 0.11 -1.62 -12.63
N MET A 303 0.68 -2.50 -13.46
CA MET A 303 0.24 -3.88 -13.60
C MET A 303 1.18 -4.78 -12.80
N PHE A 304 0.62 -5.66 -11.98
CA PHE A 304 1.39 -6.67 -11.27
C PHE A 304 1.25 -8.01 -11.98
N ALA A 305 2.36 -8.56 -12.47
CA ALA A 305 2.40 -9.85 -13.16
C ALA A 305 3.70 -10.58 -12.82
N ASP A 306 3.60 -11.89 -12.56
CA ASP A 306 4.74 -12.78 -12.28
C ASP A 306 5.72 -12.29 -11.18
N GLY A 307 5.21 -11.50 -10.23
CA GLY A 307 5.98 -11.00 -9.10
C GLY A 307 6.62 -9.65 -9.34
N GLU A 308 6.36 -9.04 -10.49
CA GLU A 308 6.93 -7.75 -10.87
C GLU A 308 5.85 -6.74 -11.20
N TYR A 309 6.22 -5.46 -11.08
CA TYR A 309 5.36 -4.33 -11.42
C TYR A 309 5.82 -3.72 -12.74
N TYR A 310 4.85 -3.45 -13.60
CA TYR A 310 5.05 -2.85 -14.91
C TYR A 310 4.25 -1.55 -14.96
N ARG A 311 4.91 -0.45 -15.35
CA ARG A 311 4.31 0.88 -15.43
C ARG A 311 3.75 1.10 -16.84
N TYR A 312 2.52 1.60 -16.94
CA TYR A 312 1.88 1.93 -18.20
C TYR A 312 1.21 3.31 -18.15
N PRO A 313 1.32 4.12 -19.21
CA PRO A 313 0.57 5.36 -19.32
C PRO A 313 -0.95 5.10 -19.48
N ASN A 314 -1.75 6.11 -19.17
CA ASN A 314 -3.18 6.15 -19.46
C ASN A 314 -3.39 7.17 -20.59
N ASP A 315 -3.25 6.70 -21.84
CA ASP A 315 -3.41 7.49 -23.07
C ASP A 315 -4.87 7.57 -23.54
#